data_AF-A0A7C4XCS1-F1
#
_entry.id   AF-A0A7C4XCS1-F1
#
_cell.length_a   1.000
_cell.length_b   1.000
_cell.length_c   1.000
_cell.angle_alpha   90.00
_cell.angle_beta   90.00
_cell.angle_gamma   90.00
#
_symmetry.space_group_name_H-M   'P 1'
#
loop_
_entity.id
_entity.type
_entity.pdbx_description
1 polymer ?
#
loop_
_entity_poly.entity_id
_entity_poly.type
_entity_poly.pdbx_seq_one_letter_code
_entity_poly.pdbx_strand_id
1 'polypeptide(L)'
;MPVTRSASKARVGRSGLKWRASLPIHLVRPRRHTLPRSTRKGRCSVDLDSSVDTYRQPQRGSTLVEVMIVVLIIAILIAVGLPNYLGARERAQNRAAQSDLRNGLTAEKIFYADDERYTGVAAEMDLIEPSLDWGGDLTFRTSADGQTVCLSQVSGSGAVFALAHVATGASAGKYFNHGPCPAPVTAAAVSGWPEGGW
;
A
#
# COMPACT_ATOMS: atom_id res chain seq x y z
N MET A 1 50.70 57.93 22.86
CA MET A 1 50.45 57.53 24.26
C MET A 1 49.51 56.33 24.27
N PRO A 2 49.94 55.12 24.68
CA PRO A 2 49.04 53.97 24.78
C PRO A 2 48.53 53.83 26.22
N VAL A 3 47.20 53.77 26.39
CA VAL A 3 46.58 53.43 27.68
C VAL A 3 46.15 51.97 27.64
N THR A 4 46.77 51.19 28.51
CA THR A 4 46.47 49.81 28.88
C THR A 4 45.24 49.71 29.80
N ARG A 5 44.40 48.68 29.62
CA ARG A 5 43.60 47.94 30.64
C ARG A 5 42.50 47.16 29.90
N SER A 6 41.97 46.03 30.33
CA SER A 6 42.31 45.02 31.34
C SER A 6 41.31 43.90 31.04
N ALA A 7 41.78 42.69 30.77
CA ALA A 7 40.94 41.53 30.56
C ALA A 7 40.14 41.20 31.84
N SER A 8 38.83 41.08 31.74
CA SER A 8 37.99 40.44 32.75
C SER A 8 37.38 39.17 32.18
N LYS A 9 37.86 38.03 32.69
CA LYS A 9 37.32 36.68 32.44
C LYS A 9 35.87 36.61 32.92
N ALA A 10 34.92 36.42 32.00
CA ALA A 10 33.57 36.01 32.33
C ALA A 10 33.55 34.52 32.70
N ARG A 11 33.03 34.24 33.90
CA ARG A 11 32.89 32.91 34.50
C ARG A 11 31.84 32.09 33.74
N VAL A 12 32.24 30.91 33.27
CA VAL A 12 31.35 29.85 32.79
C VAL A 12 30.62 29.25 33.98
N GLY A 13 29.32 29.53 34.09
CA GLY A 13 28.42 28.85 35.03
C GLY A 13 28.01 27.49 34.46
N ARG A 14 28.60 26.40 34.97
CA ARG A 14 28.07 25.04 34.81
C ARG A 14 27.01 24.81 35.89
N SER A 15 25.75 25.07 35.58
CA SER A 15 24.61 24.56 36.35
C SER A 15 24.23 23.19 35.81
N GLY A 16 24.52 22.15 36.59
CA GLY A 16 24.12 20.79 36.31
C GLY A 16 22.61 20.65 36.36
N LEU A 17 22.00 20.43 35.20
CA LEU A 17 20.68 19.81 35.13
C LEU A 17 20.88 18.30 35.25
N LYS A 18 20.52 17.82 36.43
CA LYS A 18 20.52 16.43 36.84
C LYS A 18 19.44 15.70 36.03
N TRP A 19 19.88 14.84 35.12
CA TRP A 19 19.02 13.84 34.48
C TRP A 19 18.48 12.89 35.57
N ARG A 20 17.25 13.14 36.02
CA ARG A 20 16.50 12.19 36.83
C ARG A 20 15.96 11.12 35.88
N ALA A 21 16.73 10.05 35.76
CA ALA A 21 16.19 8.73 35.47
C ALA A 21 15.17 8.33 36.56
N SER A 22 14.32 7.37 36.21
CA SER A 22 13.42 6.58 37.09
C SER A 22 11.94 6.96 37.03
N LEU A 23 11.29 6.65 35.90
CA LEU A 23 9.88 6.23 35.92
C LEU A 23 9.85 4.72 35.63
N PRO A 24 9.19 3.90 36.47
CA PRO A 24 9.15 2.47 36.30
C PRO A 24 8.19 2.12 35.15
N ILE A 25 8.75 1.67 34.03
CA ILE A 25 8.02 0.92 33.04
C ILE A 25 7.47 -0.31 33.75
N HIS A 26 6.15 -0.40 33.89
CA HIS A 26 5.46 -1.60 34.34
C HIS A 26 5.74 -2.71 33.33
N LEU A 27 6.76 -3.49 33.65
CA LEU A 27 7.16 -4.71 32.96
C LEU A 27 6.01 -5.72 33.13
N VAL A 28 5.14 -5.81 32.12
CA VAL A 28 4.18 -6.91 32.00
C VAL A 28 5.01 -8.19 31.84
N ARG A 29 5.10 -8.98 32.90
CA ARG A 29 5.79 -10.28 32.88
C ARG A 29 5.07 -11.20 31.90
N PRO A 30 5.75 -11.80 30.91
CA PRO A 30 5.16 -12.90 30.16
C PRO A 30 4.98 -14.09 31.12
N ARG A 31 3.75 -14.61 31.23
CA ARG A 31 3.48 -15.89 31.90
C ARG A 31 4.23 -16.98 31.17
N ARG A 32 5.34 -17.46 31.74
CA ARG A 32 6.00 -18.68 31.31
C ARG A 32 5.07 -19.84 31.60
N HIS A 33 4.40 -20.37 30.59
CA HIS A 33 3.77 -21.67 30.66
C HIS A 33 4.88 -22.73 30.75
N THR A 34 5.11 -23.25 31.96
CA THR A 34 5.90 -24.46 32.17
C THR A 34 5.10 -25.65 31.65
N LEU A 35 5.57 -26.24 30.56
CA LEU A 35 5.03 -27.49 30.06
C LEU A 35 5.35 -28.62 31.05
N PRO A 36 4.39 -29.49 31.41
CA PRO A 36 4.65 -30.63 32.26
C PRO A 36 5.56 -31.63 31.54
N ARG A 37 6.63 -32.04 32.22
CA ARG A 37 7.46 -33.19 31.84
C ARG A 37 6.66 -34.47 32.03
N SER A 38 6.13 -35.00 30.93
CA SER A 38 5.59 -36.35 30.86
C SER A 38 6.74 -37.35 30.91
N THR A 39 6.79 -38.11 32.01
CA THR A 39 7.69 -39.22 32.27
C THR A 39 7.38 -40.40 31.36
N ARG A 40 8.40 -40.89 30.64
CA ARG A 40 8.39 -42.22 29.99
C ARG A 40 8.17 -43.32 31.04
N LYS A 41 7.11 -44.10 30.94
CA LYS A 41 7.14 -45.56 31.16
C LYS A 41 5.81 -46.20 30.77
N GLY A 42 5.87 -47.19 29.90
CA GLY A 42 4.69 -47.96 29.50
C GLY A 42 4.78 -48.33 28.03
N ARG A 43 5.56 -49.37 27.75
CA ARG A 43 5.44 -50.14 26.51
C ARG A 43 4.05 -50.79 26.53
N CYS A 44 3.05 -50.14 25.96
CA CYS A 44 1.98 -50.88 25.30
C CYS A 44 2.49 -51.14 23.89
N SER A 45 2.76 -52.41 23.61
CA SER A 45 2.71 -52.90 22.24
C SER A 45 1.34 -52.53 21.71
N VAL A 46 1.29 -51.43 20.94
CA VAL A 46 0.17 -51.21 20.04
C VAL A 46 0.43 -52.20 18.93
N ASP A 47 -0.11 -53.39 19.09
CA ASP A 47 -0.39 -54.25 17.95
C ASP A 47 -1.34 -53.44 17.08
N LEU A 48 -0.77 -52.73 16.09
CA LEU A 48 -1.53 -52.21 14.96
C LEU A 48 -2.00 -53.44 14.18
N ASP A 49 -3.05 -54.08 14.68
CA ASP A 49 -4.00 -54.75 13.80
C ASP A 49 -4.67 -53.62 13.01
N SER A 50 -4.03 -53.27 11.90
CA SER A 50 -4.57 -52.36 10.90
C SER A 50 -5.69 -53.07 10.15
N SER A 51 -6.77 -53.39 10.86
CA SER A 51 -8.09 -53.57 10.25
C SER A 51 -8.58 -52.18 9.84
N VAL A 52 -7.92 -51.61 8.83
CA VAL A 52 -8.51 -50.57 8.01
C VAL A 52 -9.64 -51.28 7.29
N ASP A 53 -10.80 -51.33 7.94
CA ASP A 53 -12.08 -51.57 7.29
C ASP A 53 -12.27 -50.41 6.32
N THR A 54 -11.62 -50.57 5.17
CA THR A 54 -11.89 -49.83 3.97
C THR A 54 -13.35 -50.08 3.74
N TYR A 55 -14.17 -49.08 4.05
CA TYR A 55 -15.58 -49.10 3.72
C TYR A 55 -15.60 -49.19 2.19
N ARG A 56 -15.63 -50.42 1.69
CA ARG A 56 -15.63 -50.78 0.28
C ARG A 56 -17.04 -50.44 -0.16
N GLN A 57 -17.30 -49.14 -0.28
CA GLN A 57 -18.51 -48.62 -0.86
C GLN A 57 -18.61 -49.34 -2.21
N PRO A 58 -19.71 -50.06 -2.47
CA PRO A 58 -19.89 -50.65 -3.78
C PRO A 58 -19.74 -49.51 -4.79
N GLN A 59 -18.73 -49.60 -5.66
CA GLN A 59 -18.49 -48.60 -6.69
C GLN A 59 -19.71 -48.63 -7.63
N ARG A 60 -20.70 -47.81 -7.32
CA ARG A 60 -21.80 -47.49 -8.20
C ARG A 60 -21.16 -46.64 -9.30
N GLY A 61 -21.02 -47.22 -10.49
CA GLY A 61 -20.56 -46.48 -11.66
C GLY A 61 -21.49 -45.30 -11.89
N SER A 62 -20.94 -44.09 -11.84
CA SER A 62 -21.66 -42.90 -12.32
C SER A 62 -22.04 -43.16 -13.76
N THR A 63 -23.30 -42.94 -14.08
CA THR A 63 -23.76 -43.18 -15.45
C THR A 63 -23.08 -42.17 -16.38
N LEU A 64 -22.71 -42.56 -17.59
CA LEU A 64 -22.19 -41.63 -18.61
C LEU A 64 -23.15 -40.45 -18.82
N VAL A 65 -24.46 -40.71 -18.67
CA VAL A 65 -25.53 -39.71 -18.74
C VAL A 65 -25.41 -38.65 -17.63
N GLU A 66 -24.98 -39.03 -16.44
CA GLU A 66 -24.79 -38.11 -15.30
C GLU A 66 -23.68 -37.10 -15.57
N VAL A 67 -22.57 -37.54 -16.17
CA VAL A 67 -21.48 -36.62 -16.53
C VAL A 67 -21.85 -35.77 -17.75
N MET A 68 -22.61 -36.32 -18.71
CA MET A 68 -23.07 -35.58 -19.90
C MET A 68 -23.96 -34.39 -19.56
N ILE A 69 -24.92 -34.54 -18.64
CA ILE A 69 -25.80 -33.43 -18.26
C ILE A 69 -25.05 -32.36 -17.45
N VAL A 70 -24.05 -32.75 -16.65
CA VAL A 70 -23.25 -31.79 -15.88
C VAL A 70 -22.43 -30.89 -16.79
N VAL A 71 -21.76 -31.46 -17.80
CA VAL A 71 -20.99 -30.64 -18.75
C VAL A 71 -21.90 -29.78 -19.63
N LEU A 72 -23.13 -30.25 -19.95
CA LEU A 72 -24.13 -29.46 -20.65
C LEU A 72 -24.53 -28.21 -19.84
N ILE A 73 -24.81 -28.39 -18.55
CA ILE A 73 -25.19 -27.26 -17.69
C ILE A 73 -24.02 -26.28 -17.51
N ILE A 74 -22.79 -26.78 -17.27
CA ILE A 74 -21.60 -25.92 -17.15
C ILE A 74 -21.36 -25.13 -18.44
N ALA A 75 -21.58 -25.73 -19.62
CA ALA A 75 -21.44 -25.03 -20.90
C ALA A 75 -22.42 -23.84 -21.02
N ILE A 76 -23.67 -24.01 -20.60
CA ILE A 76 -24.67 -22.93 -20.60
C ILE A 76 -24.28 -21.82 -19.62
N LEU A 77 -23.79 -22.19 -18.43
CA LEU A 77 -23.36 -21.21 -17.41
C LEU A 77 -22.17 -20.37 -17.89
N ILE A 78 -21.16 -21.01 -18.51
CA ILE A 78 -19.99 -20.29 -19.03
C ILE A 78 -20.39 -19.39 -20.21
N ALA A 79 -21.28 -19.84 -21.10
CA ALA A 79 -21.72 -19.06 -22.25
C ALA A 79 -22.31 -17.69 -21.86
N VAL A 80 -23.03 -17.62 -20.74
CA VAL A 80 -23.61 -16.36 -20.23
C VAL A 80 -22.68 -15.65 -19.24
N GLY A 81 -21.93 -16.41 -18.43
CA GLY A 81 -21.10 -15.85 -17.36
C GLY A 81 -19.81 -15.19 -17.83
N LEU A 82 -19.14 -15.78 -18.82
CA LEU A 82 -17.83 -15.32 -19.28
C LEU A 82 -17.82 -13.90 -19.90
N PRO A 83 -18.78 -13.51 -20.78
CA PRO A 83 -18.73 -12.18 -21.39
C PRO A 83 -18.85 -11.05 -20.37
N ASN A 84 -19.66 -11.23 -19.32
CA ASN A 84 -19.81 -10.21 -18.28
C ASN A 84 -18.61 -10.17 -17.32
N TYR A 85 -17.97 -11.32 -17.06
CA TYR A 85 -16.82 -11.40 -16.16
C TYR A 85 -15.63 -10.56 -16.63
N LEU A 86 -15.35 -10.55 -17.93
CA LEU A 86 -14.23 -9.78 -18.50
C LEU A 86 -14.44 -8.26 -18.31
N GLY A 87 -15.62 -7.75 -18.66
CA GLY A 87 -15.93 -6.33 -18.47
C GLY A 87 -15.98 -5.90 -16.99
N ALA A 88 -16.45 -6.78 -16.10
CA ALA A 88 -16.40 -6.52 -14.66
C ALA A 88 -14.97 -6.43 -14.13
N ARG A 89 -14.08 -7.32 -14.60
CA ARG A 89 -12.66 -7.32 -14.24
C ARG A 89 -11.95 -6.05 -14.69
N GLU A 90 -12.15 -5.63 -15.93
CA GLU A 90 -11.55 -4.39 -16.47
C GLU A 90 -11.99 -3.16 -15.68
N ARG A 91 -13.28 -3.05 -15.35
CA ARG A 91 -13.80 -1.95 -14.52
C ARG A 91 -13.22 -1.96 -13.11
N ALA A 92 -13.03 -3.14 -12.51
CA ALA A 92 -12.41 -3.27 -11.20
C ALA A 92 -10.95 -2.83 -11.22
N GLN A 93 -10.18 -3.24 -12.25
CA GLN A 93 -8.79 -2.83 -12.43
C GLN A 93 -8.66 -1.31 -12.65
N ASN A 94 -9.54 -0.71 -13.45
CA ASN A 94 -9.56 0.74 -13.66
C ASN A 94 -9.87 1.49 -12.37
N ARG A 95 -10.83 1.01 -11.57
CA ARG A 95 -11.16 1.61 -10.27
C ARG A 95 -10.02 1.48 -9.26
N ALA A 96 -9.29 0.36 -9.28
CA ALA A 96 -8.11 0.18 -8.43
C ALA A 96 -7.05 1.25 -8.75
N ALA A 97 -6.67 1.39 -10.02
CA ALA A 97 -5.70 2.42 -10.44
C ALA A 97 -6.18 3.85 -10.11
N GLN A 98 -7.46 4.16 -10.32
CA GLN A 98 -8.00 5.45 -9.93
C GLN A 98 -7.93 5.71 -8.42
N SER A 99 -8.17 4.68 -7.59
CA SER A 99 -8.08 4.75 -6.14
C SER A 99 -6.65 4.95 -5.68
N ASP A 100 -5.70 4.20 -6.25
CA ASP A 100 -4.27 4.32 -5.96
C ASP A 100 -3.77 5.75 -6.25
N LEU A 101 -4.17 6.34 -7.39
CA LEU A 101 -3.88 7.74 -7.69
C LEU A 101 -4.46 8.73 -6.66
N ARG A 102 -5.66 8.47 -6.12
CA ARG A 102 -6.24 9.31 -5.04
C ARG A 102 -5.45 9.21 -3.75
N ASN A 103 -5.05 8.00 -3.39
CA ASN A 103 -4.26 7.76 -2.19
C ASN A 103 -2.88 8.39 -2.34
N GLY A 104 -2.24 8.23 -3.51
CA GLY A 104 -0.96 8.85 -3.82
C GLY A 104 -1.02 10.39 -3.78
N LEU A 105 -2.05 11.01 -4.35
CA LEU A 105 -2.21 12.47 -4.23
C LEU A 105 -2.44 12.91 -2.77
N THR A 106 -3.08 12.08 -1.96
CA THR A 106 -3.28 12.37 -0.54
C THR A 106 -1.94 12.31 0.21
N ALA A 107 -1.09 11.33 -0.08
CA ALA A 107 0.28 11.25 0.44
C ALA A 107 1.11 12.49 0.07
N GLU A 108 1.06 12.91 -1.19
CA GLU A 108 1.72 14.14 -1.65
C GLU A 108 1.20 15.40 -0.94
N LYS A 109 -0.11 15.46 -0.65
CA LYS A 109 -0.68 16.59 0.10
C LYS A 109 -0.24 16.60 1.57
N ILE A 110 -0.02 15.43 2.17
CA ILE A 110 0.55 15.33 3.52
C ILE A 110 1.97 15.87 3.50
N PHE A 111 2.80 15.43 2.55
CA PHE A 111 4.16 15.95 2.40
C PHE A 111 4.19 17.46 2.15
N TYR A 112 3.34 17.96 1.26
CA TYR A 112 3.22 19.38 0.98
C TYR A 112 2.87 20.21 2.22
N ALA A 113 2.10 19.66 3.17
CA ALA A 113 1.74 20.38 4.39
C ALA A 113 2.96 20.67 5.29
N ASP A 114 4.00 19.84 5.21
CA ASP A 114 5.23 20.00 5.99
C ASP A 114 6.30 20.80 5.24
N ASP A 115 6.43 20.58 3.93
CA ASP A 115 7.53 21.11 3.11
C ASP A 115 7.12 22.28 2.17
N GLU A 116 5.83 22.61 2.08
CA GLU A 116 5.24 23.62 1.16
C GLU A 116 5.58 23.39 -0.34
N ARG A 117 5.96 22.16 -0.69
CA ARG A 117 6.29 21.70 -2.05
C ARG A 117 5.95 20.22 -2.19
N TYR A 118 5.61 19.80 -3.40
CA TYR A 118 5.51 18.39 -3.76
C TYR A 118 6.90 17.79 -4.01
N THR A 119 7.00 16.46 -3.93
CA THR A 119 8.27 15.75 -4.15
C THR A 119 8.21 14.79 -5.33
N GLY A 120 9.32 14.67 -6.06
CA GLY A 120 9.48 13.66 -7.11
C GLY A 120 10.18 12.38 -6.62
N VAL A 121 10.38 12.23 -5.31
CA VAL A 121 11.26 11.20 -4.73
C VAL A 121 10.43 10.06 -4.13
N ALA A 122 10.52 8.86 -4.73
CA ALA A 122 9.72 7.70 -4.32
C ALA A 122 9.95 7.29 -2.86
N ALA A 123 11.20 7.36 -2.38
CA ALA A 123 11.53 7.00 -1.01
C ALA A 123 10.86 7.91 0.04
N GLU A 124 10.58 9.18 -0.29
CA GLU A 124 9.86 10.08 0.63
C GLU A 124 8.38 9.73 0.68
N MET A 125 7.80 9.33 -0.45
CA MET A 125 6.39 8.92 -0.52
C MET A 125 6.14 7.54 0.10
N ASP A 126 7.10 6.62 -0.01
CA ASP A 126 7.03 5.29 0.60
C ASP A 126 6.97 5.34 2.14
N LEU A 127 7.56 6.37 2.75
CA LEU A 127 7.45 6.60 4.20
C LEU A 127 6.04 7.04 4.63
N ILE A 128 5.27 7.65 3.74
CA ILE A 128 3.92 8.15 4.01
C ILE A 128 2.87 7.10 3.65
N GLU A 129 2.99 6.51 2.46
CA GLU A 129 2.04 5.53 1.94
C GLU A 129 2.79 4.31 1.37
N PRO A 130 3.24 3.38 2.22
CA PRO A 130 4.01 2.20 1.82
C PRO A 130 3.17 1.13 1.12
N SER A 131 1.85 1.30 1.06
CA SER A 131 0.97 0.33 0.38
C SER A 131 0.95 0.50 -1.14
N LEU A 132 1.47 1.62 -1.66
CA LEU A 132 1.54 1.93 -3.07
C LEU A 132 2.92 1.61 -3.64
N ASP A 133 2.94 1.11 -4.88
CA ASP A 133 4.18 0.83 -5.62
C ASP A 133 4.69 2.10 -6.33
N TRP A 134 5.38 2.96 -5.58
CA TRP A 134 5.95 4.21 -6.08
C TRP A 134 7.08 3.96 -7.07
N GLY A 135 6.88 4.36 -8.33
CA GLY A 135 7.84 4.21 -9.42
C GLY A 135 7.74 2.88 -10.17
N GLY A 136 6.87 1.97 -9.74
CA GLY A 136 6.43 0.81 -10.51
C GLY A 136 5.18 1.14 -11.34
N ASP A 137 4.05 0.50 -11.04
CA ASP A 137 2.80 0.74 -11.77
C ASP A 137 2.31 2.19 -11.63
N LEU A 138 2.52 2.81 -10.46
CA LEU A 138 2.22 4.21 -10.19
C LEU A 138 3.49 5.05 -10.35
N THR A 139 3.46 5.97 -11.30
CA THR A 139 4.53 6.93 -11.56
C THR A 139 4.08 8.32 -11.18
N PHE A 140 5.01 9.18 -10.78
CA PHE A 140 4.69 10.55 -10.41
C PHE A 140 5.84 11.49 -10.75
N ARG A 141 5.49 12.75 -10.99
CA ARG A 141 6.42 13.79 -11.41
C ARG A 141 5.95 15.12 -10.85
N THR A 142 6.91 15.96 -10.49
CA THR A 142 6.66 17.30 -9.99
C THR A 142 7.21 18.35 -10.94
N SER A 143 6.65 19.55 -10.87
CA SER A 143 7.18 20.72 -11.55
C SER A 143 8.44 21.23 -10.85
N ALA A 144 9.27 21.97 -11.59
CA ALA A 144 10.54 22.50 -11.07
C ALA A 144 10.37 23.48 -9.89
N ASP A 145 9.22 24.13 -9.79
CA ASP A 145 8.83 25.01 -8.67
C ASP A 145 8.20 24.25 -7.49
N GLY A 146 7.98 22.93 -7.60
CA GLY A 146 7.38 22.10 -6.56
C GLY A 146 5.89 22.37 -6.30
N GLN A 147 5.23 23.19 -7.12
CA GLN A 147 3.83 23.60 -6.89
C GLN A 147 2.81 22.76 -7.67
N THR A 148 3.27 21.96 -8.63
CA THR A 148 2.43 21.05 -9.41
C THR A 148 2.97 19.63 -9.28
N VAL A 149 2.08 18.69 -8.99
CA VAL A 149 2.36 17.25 -9.07
C VAL A 149 1.43 16.62 -10.09
N CYS A 150 1.93 15.64 -10.81
CA CYS A 150 1.13 14.75 -11.64
C CYS A 150 1.50 13.31 -11.34
N LEU A 151 0.50 12.50 -10.99
CA LEU A 151 0.61 11.07 -10.79
C LEU A 151 -0.07 10.38 -11.98
N SER A 152 0.55 9.32 -12.52
CA SER A 152 -0.03 8.49 -13.57
C SER A 152 0.18 7.01 -13.32
N GLN A 153 -0.84 6.22 -13.61
CA GLN A 153 -0.82 4.77 -13.43
C GLN A 153 -1.46 4.07 -14.62
N VAL A 154 -0.88 2.94 -15.01
CA VAL A 154 -1.45 2.03 -15.99
C VAL A 154 -2.29 1.00 -15.24
N SER A 155 -3.58 0.92 -15.56
CA SER A 155 -4.47 -0.11 -15.04
C SER A 155 -4.07 -1.49 -15.57
N GLY A 156 -4.39 -2.55 -14.82
CA GLY A 156 -4.26 -3.93 -15.29
C GLY A 156 -5.09 -4.26 -16.54
N SER A 157 -6.00 -3.38 -16.97
CA SER A 157 -6.72 -3.47 -18.26
C SER A 157 -5.96 -2.84 -19.43
N GLY A 158 -4.88 -2.09 -19.17
CA GLY A 158 -4.13 -1.30 -20.14
C GLY A 158 -4.55 0.18 -20.25
N ALA A 159 -5.62 0.60 -19.58
CA ALA A 159 -6.02 2.01 -19.55
C ALA A 159 -5.07 2.85 -18.70
N VAL A 160 -4.66 4.04 -19.18
CA VAL A 160 -3.80 4.97 -18.45
C VAL A 160 -4.64 6.08 -17.84
N PHE A 161 -4.41 6.35 -16.56
CA PHE A 161 -5.05 7.42 -15.83
C PHE A 161 -3.99 8.35 -15.26
N ALA A 162 -4.22 9.65 -15.35
CA ALA A 162 -3.43 10.66 -14.66
C ALA A 162 -4.31 11.53 -13.76
N LEU A 163 -3.72 11.93 -12.64
CA LEU A 163 -4.26 12.87 -11.68
C LEU A 163 -3.19 13.90 -11.37
N ALA A 164 -3.47 15.16 -11.71
CA ALA A 164 -2.61 16.27 -11.37
C ALA A 164 -3.23 17.16 -10.30
N HIS A 165 -2.38 17.84 -9.55
CA HIS A 165 -2.77 18.86 -8.62
C HIS A 165 -1.82 20.05 -8.70
N VAL A 166 -2.40 21.23 -8.82
CA VAL A 166 -1.71 22.51 -8.76
C VAL A 166 -2.05 23.14 -7.42
N ALA A 167 -1.06 23.37 -6.56
CA ALA A 167 -1.27 23.86 -5.20
C ALA A 167 -1.71 25.32 -5.17
N THR A 168 -1.13 26.15 -6.03
CA THR A 168 -1.24 27.61 -5.96
C THR A 168 -1.41 28.24 -7.35
N GLY A 169 -1.90 29.49 -7.36
CA GLY A 169 -2.11 30.27 -8.60
C GLY A 169 -3.52 30.15 -9.16
N ALA A 170 -3.73 30.77 -10.33
CA ALA A 170 -5.05 30.86 -10.97
C ALA A 170 -5.59 29.51 -11.45
N SER A 171 -4.70 28.54 -11.68
CA SER A 171 -5.04 27.17 -12.07
C SER A 171 -4.94 26.20 -10.88
N ALA A 172 -5.07 26.69 -9.64
CA ALA A 172 -5.06 25.82 -8.47
C ALA A 172 -6.27 24.89 -8.49
N GLY A 173 -6.03 23.59 -8.38
CA GLY A 173 -7.09 22.60 -8.58
C GLY A 173 -6.59 21.18 -8.75
N LYS A 174 -7.55 20.25 -8.84
CA LYS A 174 -7.32 18.84 -9.18
C LYS A 174 -7.75 18.62 -10.62
N TYR A 175 -6.92 17.93 -11.39
CA TYR A 175 -7.10 17.72 -12.82
C TYR A 175 -6.99 16.25 -13.19
N PHE A 176 -7.78 15.81 -14.16
CA PHE A 176 -7.92 14.41 -14.55
C PHE A 176 -7.64 14.20 -16.02
N ASN A 177 -6.99 13.10 -16.37
CA ASN A 177 -6.80 12.77 -17.77
C ASN A 177 -6.75 11.26 -18.01
N HIS A 178 -7.20 10.86 -19.20
CA HIS A 178 -6.99 9.54 -19.78
C HIS A 178 -5.72 9.57 -20.61
N GLY A 179 -4.57 9.46 -19.94
CA GLY A 179 -3.26 9.54 -20.57
C GLY A 179 -2.16 9.66 -19.52
N PRO A 180 -0.89 9.53 -19.92
CA PRO A 180 0.24 9.68 -19.01
C PRO A 180 0.42 11.13 -18.58
N CYS A 181 1.17 11.33 -17.50
CA CYS A 181 1.58 12.67 -17.09
C CYS A 181 2.46 13.36 -18.13
N PRO A 182 2.29 14.67 -18.35
CA PRO A 182 3.11 15.43 -19.29
C PRO A 182 4.59 15.49 -18.86
N ALA A 183 5.46 15.76 -19.83
CA ALA A 183 6.88 15.99 -19.61
C ALA A 183 7.29 17.27 -20.36
N PRO A 184 7.63 18.39 -19.68
CA PRO A 184 7.64 18.58 -18.23
C PRO A 184 6.24 18.71 -17.61
N VAL A 185 6.13 18.49 -16.29
CA VAL A 185 4.92 18.82 -15.53
C VAL A 185 4.94 20.30 -15.18
N THR A 186 3.90 21.03 -15.56
CA THR A 186 3.68 22.44 -15.22
C THR A 186 2.19 22.70 -15.03
N ALA A 187 1.83 23.76 -14.29
CA ALA A 187 0.43 24.14 -14.12
C ALA A 187 -0.29 24.37 -15.46
N ALA A 188 0.38 25.02 -16.43
CA ALA A 188 -0.18 25.27 -17.76
C ALA A 188 -0.38 23.99 -18.58
N ALA A 189 0.44 22.95 -18.36
CA ALA A 189 0.29 21.68 -19.06
C ALA A 189 -0.93 20.88 -18.59
N VAL A 190 -1.41 21.12 -17.37
CA VAL A 190 -2.53 20.39 -16.76
C VAL A 190 -3.82 21.21 -16.64
N SER A 191 -3.74 22.55 -16.73
CA SER A 191 -4.90 23.44 -16.54
C SER A 191 -6.01 23.29 -17.59
N GLY A 192 -5.74 22.62 -18.72
CA GLY A 192 -6.75 22.32 -19.75
C GLY A 192 -7.51 21.01 -19.53
N TRP A 193 -7.17 20.25 -18.48
CA TRP A 193 -7.80 18.98 -18.16
C TRP A 193 -9.11 19.17 -17.39
N PRO A 194 -10.04 18.21 -17.42
CA PRO A 194 -11.25 18.26 -16.60
C PRO A 194 -10.94 18.24 -15.09
N GLU A 195 -11.78 18.91 -14.29
CA GLU A 195 -11.65 19.02 -12.81
C GLU A 195 -12.63 18.10 -12.04
N GLY A 196 -13.52 17.39 -12.75
CA GLY A 196 -14.64 16.63 -12.19
C GLY A 196 -14.43 15.12 -12.03
N GLY A 197 -13.24 14.61 -12.36
CA GLY A 197 -12.95 13.17 -12.44
C GLY A 197 -12.55 12.74 -13.86
N TRP A 198 -12.31 11.44 -14.01
CA TRP A 198 -12.09 10.78 -15.31
C TRP A 198 -13.42 10.54 -16.01
#